data_AF-A0A645EM06-F1
#
_entry.id   AF-A0A645EM06-F1
#
_cell.length_a   1.000
_cell.length_b   1.000
_cell.length_c   1.000
_cell.angle_alpha   90.00
_cell.angle_beta   90.00
_cell.angle_gamma   90.00
#
_symmetry.space_group_name_H-M   'P 1'
#
loop_
_entity.id
_entity.type
_entity.pdbx_description
1 polymer ?
#
loop_
_entity_poly.entity_id
_entity_poly.type
_entity_poly.pdbx_seq_one_letter_code
_entity_poly.pdbx_strand_id
1 'polypeptide(L)'
;MKGAEKLALLVCTAGEGFTARSREYNKEGDYLKGFITDTMGSWVVERAMDLIQEKLENAFRELGMHVTNRYSPGYCNWPVSEQQPLFSLLPGQPCNIRLTGSSLMIPLKSVSGIVGIGKKVKKRGYACDICNNRTCIYRSINRNCIH
;
A
#
# COMPACT_ATOMS: atom_id res chain seq x y z
N MET A 1 -3.42 -2.31 -15.47
CA MET A 1 -2.20 -2.10 -16.27
C MET A 1 -2.41 -2.04 -17.79
N LYS A 2 -3.46 -2.65 -18.39
CA LYS A 2 -3.71 -2.49 -19.84
C LYS A 2 -3.83 -1.01 -20.23
N GLY A 3 -3.13 -0.60 -21.29
CA GLY A 3 -3.10 0.78 -21.78
C GLY A 3 -2.15 1.71 -21.02
N ALA A 4 -1.35 1.19 -20.08
CA ALA A 4 -0.30 1.95 -19.43
C ALA A 4 0.86 2.19 -20.40
N GLU A 5 1.29 3.44 -20.46
CA GLU A 5 2.46 3.91 -21.21
C GLU A 5 3.68 4.06 -20.30
N LYS A 6 3.44 4.27 -19.00
CA LYS A 6 4.44 4.39 -17.95
C LYS A 6 4.00 3.61 -16.72
N LEU A 7 4.96 3.23 -15.89
CA LEU A 7 4.73 2.69 -14.56
C LEU A 7 5.41 3.60 -13.54
N ALA A 8 4.72 3.86 -12.43
CA ALA A 8 5.33 4.49 -11.26
C ALA A 8 5.34 3.49 -10.10
N LEU A 9 6.48 3.42 -9.43
CA LEU A 9 6.66 2.68 -8.19
C LEU A 9 6.58 3.67 -7.03
N LEU A 10 5.74 3.36 -6.05
CA LEU A 10 5.42 4.18 -4.91
C LEU A 10 5.81 3.43 -3.64
N VAL A 11 6.46 4.12 -2.72
CA VAL A 11 6.86 3.61 -1.41
C VAL A 11 6.69 4.72 -0.38
N CYS A 12 6.12 4.39 0.78
CA CYS A 12 6.09 5.29 1.93
C CYS A 12 6.06 4.50 3.26
N THR A 13 6.38 5.20 4.35
CA THR A 13 6.32 4.66 5.71
C THR A 13 5.81 5.73 6.69
N ALA A 14 5.07 5.30 7.71
CA ALA A 14 4.76 6.12 8.88
C ALA A 14 5.90 6.09 9.92
N GLY A 15 7.00 5.39 9.63
CA GLY A 15 8.14 5.24 10.53
C GLY A 15 7.95 4.15 11.59
N GLU A 16 8.94 4.00 12.48
CA GLU A 16 8.93 3.00 13.56
C GLU A 16 8.06 3.41 14.76
N GLY A 17 7.72 4.70 14.89
CA GLY A 17 7.13 5.27 16.11
C GLY A 17 5.86 4.58 16.59
N PHE A 18 4.92 4.31 15.68
CA PHE A 18 3.67 3.60 16.01
C PHE A 18 3.94 2.18 16.51
N THR A 19 4.82 1.44 15.83
CA THR A 19 5.15 0.06 16.19
C THR A 19 5.90 0.00 17.52
N ALA A 20 6.86 0.91 17.75
CA ALA A 20 7.61 1.00 19.00
C ALA A 20 6.67 1.33 20.17
N ARG A 21 5.83 2.36 20.02
CA ARG A 21 4.91 2.80 21.07
C ARG A 21 3.83 1.77 21.38
N SER A 22 3.31 1.08 20.37
CA SER A 22 2.39 -0.05 20.57
C SER A 22 3.04 -1.17 21.41
N ARG A 23 4.30 -1.51 21.13
CA ARG A 23 5.05 -2.52 21.89
C ARG A 23 5.30 -2.09 23.34
N GLU A 24 5.56 -0.80 23.58
CA GLU A 24 5.69 -0.26 24.94
C GLU A 24 4.39 -0.46 25.73
N TYR A 25 3.25 -0.02 25.21
CA TYR A 25 1.95 -0.21 25.88
C TYR A 25 1.64 -1.68 26.15
N ASN A 26 1.93 -2.57 25.19
CA ASN A 26 1.72 -4.00 25.40
C ASN A 26 2.61 -4.59 26.50
N LYS A 27 3.84 -4.09 26.69
CA LYS A 27 4.73 -4.52 27.79
C LYS A 27 4.24 -4.00 29.15
N GLU A 28 3.60 -2.84 29.17
CA GLU A 28 2.97 -2.25 30.36
C GLU A 28 1.61 -2.88 30.71
N GLY A 29 1.10 -3.79 29.87
CA GLY A 29 -0.20 -4.44 30.05
C GLY A 29 -1.39 -3.63 29.50
N ASP A 30 -1.14 -2.47 28.88
CA ASP A 30 -2.17 -1.63 28.26
C ASP A 30 -2.41 -2.03 26.80
N TYR A 31 -2.97 -3.23 26.63
CA TYR A 31 -3.18 -3.83 25.30
C TYR A 31 -4.13 -3.01 24.42
N LEU A 32 -5.12 -2.32 25.02
CA LEU A 32 -6.06 -1.49 24.26
C LEU A 32 -5.35 -0.28 23.65
N LYS A 33 -4.53 0.45 24.42
CA LYS A 33 -3.72 1.54 23.85
C LYS A 33 -2.72 1.02 22.83
N GLY A 34 -2.12 -0.15 23.09
CA GLY A 34 -1.24 -0.82 22.14
C GLY A 34 -1.92 -1.09 20.80
N PHE A 35 -3.12 -1.65 20.82
CA PHE A 35 -3.93 -1.94 19.63
C PHE A 35 -4.36 -0.67 18.89
N ILE A 36 -4.86 0.34 19.62
CA ILE A 36 -5.28 1.62 19.01
C ILE A 36 -4.09 2.29 18.33
N THR A 37 -2.93 2.34 18.99
CA THR A 37 -1.71 2.94 18.44
C THR A 37 -1.25 2.22 17.17
N ASP A 38 -1.24 0.88 17.18
CA ASP A 38 -0.88 0.09 16.01
C ASP A 38 -1.83 0.33 14.83
N THR A 39 -3.14 0.37 15.12
CA THR A 39 -4.20 0.64 14.13
C THR A 39 -4.05 2.03 13.53
N MET A 40 -3.77 3.05 14.34
CA MET A 40 -3.49 4.41 13.86
C MET A 40 -2.29 4.43 12.91
N GLY A 41 -1.22 3.69 13.22
CA GLY A 41 -0.06 3.58 12.34
C GLY A 41 -0.40 3.02 10.97
N SER A 42 -1.28 2.02 10.91
CA SER A 42 -1.79 1.48 9.63
C SER A 42 -2.61 2.52 8.86
N TRP A 43 -3.47 3.26 9.56
CA TRP A 43 -4.30 4.29 8.93
C TRP A 43 -3.47 5.45 8.38
N VAL A 44 -2.44 5.89 9.12
CA VAL A 44 -1.55 6.97 8.70
C VAL A 44 -0.78 6.61 7.44
N VAL A 45 -0.20 5.41 7.35
CA VAL A 45 0.58 5.02 6.16
C VAL A 45 -0.31 4.86 4.91
N GLU A 46 -1.53 4.33 5.05
CA GLU A 46 -2.48 4.25 3.94
C GLU A 46 -2.91 5.65 3.48
N ARG A 47 -3.23 6.56 4.42
CA ARG A 47 -3.59 7.95 4.07
C ARG A 47 -2.44 8.69 3.40
N ALA A 48 -1.20 8.43 3.81
CA ALA A 48 -0.02 8.97 3.15
C ALA A 48 0.11 8.46 1.71
N MET A 49 -0.15 7.17 1.46
CA MET A 49 -0.15 6.59 0.13
C MET A 49 -1.27 7.17 -0.75
N ASP A 50 -2.47 7.38 -0.19
CA ASP A 50 -3.58 8.03 -0.90
C ASP A 50 -3.19 9.45 -1.37
N LEU A 51 -2.54 10.23 -0.51
CA LEU A 51 -2.05 11.56 -0.86
C LEU A 51 -0.96 11.53 -1.93
N ILE A 52 -0.05 10.55 -1.88
CA ILE A 52 0.97 10.35 -2.93
C ILE A 52 0.28 10.04 -4.26
N GLN A 53 -0.71 9.15 -4.27
CA GLN A 53 -1.44 8.79 -5.47
C GLN A 53 -2.24 9.97 -6.02
N GLU A 54 -2.89 10.76 -5.16
CA GLU A 54 -3.63 11.97 -5.56
C GLU A 54 -2.70 12.99 -6.21
N LYS A 55 -1.53 13.26 -5.62
CA LYS A 55 -0.52 14.16 -6.20
C LYS A 55 -0.04 13.67 -7.56
N LEU A 56 0.20 12.36 -7.70
CA LEU A 56 0.58 11.76 -8.96
C LEU A 56 -0.53 11.88 -10.02
N GLU A 57 -1.78 11.63 -9.63
CA GLU A 57 -2.95 11.79 -10.50
C GLU A 57 -3.09 13.23 -10.99
N ASN A 58 -2.90 14.21 -10.12
CA ASN A 58 -2.96 15.63 -10.48
C ASN A 58 -1.81 16.02 -11.43
N ALA A 59 -0.58 15.59 -11.17
CA ALA A 59 0.58 15.88 -12.01
C ALA A 59 0.43 15.35 -13.46
N PHE A 60 -0.18 14.18 -13.62
CA PHE A 60 -0.39 13.59 -14.94
C PHE A 60 -1.70 14.03 -15.63
N ARG A 61 -2.64 14.62 -14.88
CA ARG A 61 -3.90 15.13 -15.41
C ARG A 61 -3.69 16.25 -16.42
N GLU A 62 -2.75 17.16 -16.15
CA GLU A 62 -2.40 18.26 -17.05
C GLU A 62 -1.84 17.76 -18.40
N LEU A 63 -1.29 16.55 -18.42
CA LEU A 63 -0.78 15.89 -19.63
C LEU A 63 -1.84 15.04 -20.34
N GLY A 64 -3.11 15.10 -19.91
CA GLY A 64 -4.20 14.27 -20.43
C GLY A 64 -4.01 12.78 -20.16
N MET A 65 -3.23 12.42 -19.13
CA MET A 65 -2.96 11.05 -18.72
C MET A 65 -3.75 10.71 -17.45
N HIS A 66 -4.04 9.43 -17.28
CA HIS A 66 -4.73 8.88 -16.11
C HIS A 66 -3.83 7.90 -15.37
N VAL A 67 -4.20 7.58 -14.12
CA VAL A 67 -3.50 6.62 -13.26
C VAL A 67 -4.46 5.48 -12.87
N THR A 68 -3.96 4.24 -12.84
CA THR A 68 -4.75 3.09 -12.39
C THR A 68 -4.85 3.02 -10.86
N ASN A 69 -5.65 2.09 -10.33
CA ASN A 69 -5.54 1.67 -8.93
C ASN A 69 -4.10 1.19 -8.63
N ARG A 70 -3.67 1.38 -7.38
CA ARG A 70 -2.42 0.82 -6.86
C ARG A 70 -2.49 -0.71 -6.81
N TYR A 71 -1.40 -1.35 -7.20
CA TYR A 71 -1.22 -2.79 -7.14
C TYR A 71 0.08 -3.13 -6.43
N SER A 72 0.11 -4.16 -5.59
CA SER A 72 1.26 -4.41 -4.70
C SER A 72 1.52 -5.90 -4.49
N PRO A 73 2.78 -6.32 -4.31
CA PRO A 73 3.10 -7.68 -3.85
C PRO A 73 2.34 -8.02 -2.56
N GLY A 74 1.86 -9.26 -2.46
CA GLY A 74 0.98 -9.72 -1.38
C GLY A 74 -0.52 -9.60 -1.68
N TYR A 75 -0.92 -8.92 -2.76
CA TYR A 75 -2.33 -8.82 -3.19
C TYR A 75 -2.61 -9.61 -4.47
N CYS A 76 -3.84 -10.15 -4.59
CA CYS A 76 -4.45 -10.57 -5.86
C CYS A 76 -3.57 -11.49 -6.75
N ASN A 77 -2.91 -12.49 -6.15
CA ASN A 77 -1.99 -13.43 -6.80
C ASN A 77 -0.62 -12.85 -7.20
N TRP A 78 -0.23 -11.68 -6.68
CA TRP A 78 1.14 -11.22 -6.74
C TRP A 78 1.88 -11.72 -5.48
N PRO A 79 2.85 -12.64 -5.60
CA PRO A 79 3.55 -13.17 -4.42
C PRO A 79 4.28 -12.07 -3.66
N VAL A 80 4.29 -12.14 -2.31
CA VAL A 80 5.02 -11.17 -1.48
C VAL A 80 6.53 -11.22 -1.70
N SER A 81 7.08 -12.35 -2.17
CA SER A 81 8.49 -12.48 -2.55
C SER A 81 8.90 -11.50 -3.65
N GLU A 82 7.96 -11.12 -4.53
CA GLU A 82 8.20 -10.13 -5.59
C GLU A 82 8.41 -8.70 -5.06
N GLN A 83 8.25 -8.49 -3.75
CA GLN A 83 8.63 -7.26 -3.08
C GLN A 83 10.14 -7.00 -3.19
N GLN A 84 10.97 -8.04 -3.19
CA GLN A 84 12.44 -7.95 -3.31
C GLN A 84 12.87 -7.35 -4.66
N PRO A 85 12.50 -7.94 -5.82
CA PRO A 85 12.83 -7.36 -7.12
C PRO A 85 12.12 -6.02 -7.34
N LEU A 86 10.97 -5.76 -6.70
CA LEU A 86 10.34 -4.45 -6.78
C LEU A 86 11.20 -3.36 -6.12
N PHE A 87 11.74 -3.63 -4.93
CA PHE A 87 12.61 -2.70 -4.21
C PHE A 87 13.96 -2.49 -4.89
N SER A 88 14.49 -3.47 -5.63
CA SER A 88 15.75 -3.30 -6.36
C SER A 88 15.67 -2.31 -7.52
N LEU A 89 14.45 -1.96 -7.96
CA LEU A 89 14.21 -0.89 -8.95
C LEU A 89 14.27 0.51 -8.33
N LEU A 90 14.23 0.63 -7.00
CA LEU A 90 14.33 1.91 -6.31
C LEU A 90 15.79 2.24 -6.01
N PRO A 91 16.20 3.51 -6.17
CA PRO A 91 17.56 3.92 -5.85
C PRO A 91 17.79 3.88 -4.32
N GLY A 92 18.87 3.24 -3.89
CA GLY A 92 19.30 3.23 -2.49
C GLY A 92 18.29 2.57 -1.54
N GLN A 93 18.02 3.22 -0.41
CA GLN A 93 17.05 2.76 0.59
C GLN A 93 15.87 3.75 0.66
N PRO A 94 14.81 3.56 -0.15
CA PRO A 94 13.69 4.49 -0.23
C PRO A 94 13.01 4.61 1.14
N CYS A 95 12.93 5.84 1.66
CA CYS A 95 12.39 6.14 2.99
C CYS A 95 13.06 5.37 4.15
N ASN A 96 14.32 4.95 3.98
CA ASN A 96 15.04 4.07 4.91
C ASN A 96 14.32 2.73 5.19
N ILE A 97 13.48 2.28 4.25
CA ILE A 97 12.80 1.01 4.36
C ILE A 97 13.73 -0.11 3.90
N ARG A 98 13.79 -1.17 4.69
CA ARG A 98 14.49 -2.42 4.36
C ARG A 98 13.53 -3.59 4.30
N LEU A 99 13.90 -4.63 3.55
CA LEU A 99 13.14 -5.87 3.48
C LEU A 99 13.80 -6.96 4.36
N THR A 100 12.97 -7.75 5.03
CA THR A 100 13.41 -8.99 5.69
C THR A 100 13.65 -10.09 4.66
N GLY A 101 14.27 -11.21 5.07
CA GLY A 101 14.38 -12.40 4.20
C GLY A 101 13.01 -12.98 3.78
N SER A 102 11.97 -12.75 4.58
CA SER A 102 10.57 -13.08 4.25
C SER A 102 9.85 -12.01 3.41
N SER A 103 10.57 -11.00 2.92
CA SER A 103 10.04 -9.91 2.08
C SER A 103 9.04 -8.98 2.78
N LEU A 104 9.08 -8.92 4.12
CA LEU A 104 8.32 -7.93 4.90
C LEU A 104 9.11 -6.63 4.99
N MET A 105 8.39 -5.50 5.04
CA MET A 105 9.00 -4.18 5.18
C MET A 105 9.30 -3.84 6.64
N ILE A 106 10.41 -3.15 6.86
CA ILE A 106 10.78 -2.50 8.10
C ILE A 106 11.09 -1.04 7.77
N PRO A 107 10.34 -0.06 8.31
CA PRO A 107 9.34 -0.18 9.38
C PRO A 107 8.08 -0.97 9.00
N LEU A 108 7.37 -1.54 9.99
CA LEU A 108 6.19 -2.36 9.73
C LEU A 108 5.03 -1.56 9.10
N LYS A 109 4.89 -0.29 9.49
CA LYS A 109 3.89 0.64 8.92
C LYS A 109 4.42 1.25 7.63
N SER A 110 4.64 0.40 6.65
CA SER A 110 5.14 0.76 5.32
C SER A 110 4.27 0.16 4.23
N VAL A 111 4.19 0.87 3.11
CA VAL A 111 3.32 0.55 1.97
C VAL A 111 4.12 0.76 0.70
N SER A 112 4.07 -0.21 -0.21
CA SER A 112 4.77 -0.17 -1.50
C SER A 112 3.88 -0.68 -2.62
N GLY A 113 3.83 -0.04 -3.78
CA GLY A 113 3.06 -0.56 -4.90
C GLY A 113 3.36 0.15 -6.21
N ILE A 114 2.82 -0.40 -7.29
CA ILE A 114 2.91 0.17 -8.63
C ILE A 114 1.57 0.71 -9.08
N VAL A 115 1.63 1.73 -9.92
CA VAL A 115 0.49 2.24 -10.67
C VAL A 115 0.85 2.36 -12.14
N GLY A 116 -0.11 2.08 -13.01
CA GLY A 116 0.00 2.31 -14.44
C GLY A 116 -0.47 3.71 -14.80
N ILE A 117 0.26 4.37 -15.68
CA ILE A 117 -0.02 5.73 -16.13
C ILE A 117 -0.15 5.71 -17.66
N GLY A 118 -1.21 6.28 -18.21
CA GLY A 118 -1.44 6.28 -19.67
C GLY A 118 -2.69 7.06 -20.07
N LYS A 119 -2.82 7.41 -21.34
CA LYS A 119 -4.02 8.08 -21.86
C LYS A 119 -5.24 7.17 -21.89
N LYS A 120 -5.02 5.85 -21.97
CA LYS A 120 -6.08 4.83 -22.10
C LYS A 120 -6.19 3.92 -20.87
N VAL A 121 -5.48 4.23 -19.79
CA VAL A 121 -5.66 3.47 -18.55
C VAL A 121 -7.00 3.83 -17.92
N LYS A 122 -7.56 2.87 -17.19
CA LYS A 122 -8.80 3.06 -16.44
C LYS A 122 -8.56 2.71 -14.98
N LYS A 123 -9.04 3.56 -14.09
CA LYS A 123 -9.27 3.20 -12.69
C LYS A 123 -10.49 2.27 -12.69
N ARG A 124 -10.35 1.07 -12.13
CA ARG A 124 -11.46 0.12 -11.98
C ARG A 124 -12.12 0.34 -10.62
N GLY A 125 -13.39 -0.04 -10.53
CA GLY A 125 -14.08 -0.25 -9.25
C GLY A 125 -13.28 -1.18 -8.34
N TYR A 126 -13.55 -1.07 -7.04
CA TYR A 126 -12.77 -1.53 -5.90
C TYR A 126 -11.85 -2.75 -6.14
N ALA A 127 -10.66 -2.74 -5.54
CA ALA A 127 -9.68 -3.85 -5.67
C ALA A 127 -10.28 -5.23 -5.35
N CYS A 128 -11.29 -5.29 -4.47
CA CYS A 128 -12.04 -6.50 -4.16
C CYS A 128 -12.87 -7.04 -5.34
N ASP A 129 -13.30 -6.21 -6.28
CA ASP A 129 -14.10 -6.62 -7.45
C ASP A 129 -13.25 -7.34 -8.51
N ILE A 130 -11.94 -7.05 -8.52
CA ILE A 130 -10.99 -7.60 -9.50
C ILE A 130 -10.02 -8.64 -8.91
N CYS A 131 -10.06 -8.86 -7.60
CA CYS A 131 -9.25 -9.88 -6.93
C CYS A 131 -9.70 -11.30 -7.35
N ASN A 132 -8.79 -12.28 -7.40
CA ASN A 132 -9.16 -13.68 -7.67
C ASN A 132 -9.25 -14.54 -6.41
N ASN A 133 -8.98 -13.97 -5.23
CA ASN A 133 -9.11 -14.68 -3.96
C ASN A 133 -10.60 -14.85 -3.59
N ARG A 134 -11.15 -16.02 -3.93
CA ARG A 134 -12.56 -16.37 -3.68
C ARG A 134 -12.88 -16.62 -2.21
N THR A 135 -11.88 -16.86 -1.37
CA THR A 135 -12.04 -17.16 0.06
C THR A 135 -11.65 -16.00 0.98
N CYS A 136 -11.45 -14.79 0.42
CA CYS A 136 -11.11 -13.61 1.19
C CYS A 136 -12.28 -13.17 2.08
N ILE A 137 -12.11 -13.27 3.41
CA ILE A 137 -13.12 -12.87 4.40
C ILE A 137 -13.51 -11.38 4.31
N TYR A 138 -12.61 -10.51 3.83
CA TYR A 138 -12.89 -9.09 3.67
C TYR A 138 -13.78 -8.77 2.46
N ARG A 139 -13.87 -9.68 1.49
CA ARG A 139 -14.71 -9.50 0.29
C ARG A 139 -16.21 -9.54 0.64
N SER A 140 -16.62 -10.37 1.58
CA SER A 140 -18.02 -10.42 2.03
C SER A 140 -18.38 -9.20 2.88
N ILE A 141 -17.44 -8.68 3.67
CA ILE A 141 -17.62 -7.51 4.53
C ILE A 141 -17.82 -6.24 3.68
N ASN A 142 -17.03 -6.04 2.62
CA ASN A 142 -17.12 -4.86 1.75
C ASN A 142 -18.39 -4.78 0.88
N ARG A 143 -19.23 -5.83 0.81
CA ARG A 143 -20.53 -5.75 0.11
C ARG A 143 -21.63 -5.09 0.94
N ASN A 144 -21.43 -4.90 2.24
CA ASN A 144 -22.44 -4.37 3.17
C ASN A 144 -22.18 -2.95 3.68
N CYS A 145 -21.12 -2.28 3.21
CA CYS A 145 -20.82 -0.89 3.57
C CYS A 145 -20.88 0.01 2.33
N ILE A 146 -22.10 0.21 1.79
CA ILE A 146 -22.42 1.34 0.92
C ILE A 146 -23.70 1.96 1.46
N HIS A 147 -23.54 2.91 2.38
CA HIS A 147 -24.45 4.04 2.55
C HIS A 147 -23.64 5.30 2.30
#